data_AF-A0A6J2Y8C3-F1
#
_entry.id   AF-A0A6J2Y8C3-F1
#
_cell.length_a   1.000
_cell.length_b   1.000
_cell.length_c   1.000
_cell.angle_alpha   90.00
_cell.angle_beta   90.00
_cell.angle_gamma   90.00
#
_symmetry.space_group_name_H-M   'P 1'
#
loop_
_entity.id
_entity.type
_entity.pdbx_description
1 polymer ?
#
loop_
_entity_poly.entity_id
_entity_poly.type
_entity_poly.pdbx_seq_one_letter_code
_entity_poly.pdbx_strand_id
1 'polypeptide(L)'
;MGSYGQAVIPGFICRLCSKQKKIVIHLYTAKAKKLDLLNKIRLLPISLDKYDNLPKTVCESCIEKLNAQYQLFMRIRKSENIYMAHRRYHTNGNCPYECPLNGADLGE
;
A
#
# COMPACT_ATOMS: atom_id res chain seq x y z
N MET A 1 9.36 10.69 -45.86
CA MET A 1 10.09 9.96 -44.79
C MET A 1 9.66 10.57 -43.46
N GLY A 2 8.94 9.83 -42.61
CA GLY A 2 8.43 10.33 -41.34
C GLY A 2 9.55 10.43 -40.30
N SER A 3 9.70 11.59 -39.66
CA SER A 3 10.70 11.82 -38.61
C SER A 3 10.33 11.01 -37.36
N TYR A 4 11.21 10.09 -36.95
CA TYR A 4 11.09 9.35 -35.68
C TYR A 4 11.05 10.29 -34.45
N GLY A 5 11.50 11.54 -34.58
CA GLY A 5 11.49 12.53 -33.51
C GLY A 5 10.09 13.05 -33.12
N GLN A 6 9.07 12.82 -33.96
CA GLN A 6 7.67 13.18 -33.69
C GLN A 6 6.79 11.95 -33.37
N ALA A 7 7.38 10.76 -33.22
CA ALA A 7 6.61 9.56 -32.92
C ALA A 7 5.96 9.66 -31.52
N VAL A 8 4.63 9.70 -31.48
CA VAL A 8 3.87 9.62 -30.23
C VAL A 8 4.19 8.30 -29.56
N ILE A 9 4.79 8.34 -28.36
CA ILE A 9 5.08 7.14 -27.60
C ILE A 9 3.73 6.59 -27.08
N PRO A 10 3.27 5.41 -27.54
CA PRO A 10 2.03 4.85 -27.03
C PRO A 10 2.22 4.45 -25.56
N GLY A 11 1.25 4.79 -24.73
CA GLY A 11 1.27 4.43 -23.31
C GLY A 11 0.06 4.98 -22.56
N PHE A 12 -0.18 4.42 -21.38
CA PHE A 12 -1.28 4.78 -20.50
C PHE A 12 -0.78 5.64 -19.36
N ILE A 13 -1.61 6.56 -18.87
CA ILE A 13 -1.32 7.38 -17.71
C ILE A 13 -1.55 6.53 -16.44
N CYS A 14 -0.60 6.56 -15.51
CA CYS A 14 -0.76 5.91 -14.21
C CYS A 14 -1.60 6.78 -13.25
N ARG A 15 -2.60 6.19 -12.58
CA ARG A 15 -3.46 6.82 -11.56
C ARG A 15 -2.70 7.42 -10.39
N LEU A 16 -1.57 6.81 -10.01
CA LEU A 16 -0.84 7.15 -8.78
C LEU A 16 0.28 8.18 -9.00
N CYS A 17 0.95 8.14 -10.16
CA CYS A 17 2.07 9.05 -10.43
C CYS A 17 1.83 10.00 -11.61
N SER A 18 0.70 9.90 -12.30
CA SER A 18 0.31 10.71 -13.46
C SER A 18 1.32 10.71 -14.61
N LYS A 19 2.28 9.78 -14.62
CA LYS A 19 3.26 9.61 -15.70
C LYS A 19 2.73 8.63 -16.74
N GLN A 20 3.07 8.87 -18.00
CA GLN A 20 2.81 7.93 -19.09
C GLN A 20 3.74 6.73 -18.96
N LYS A 21 3.17 5.53 -19.10
CA LYS A 21 3.88 4.25 -18.92
C LYS A 21 3.45 3.27 -20.02
N LYS A 22 4.43 2.53 -20.54
CA LYS A 22 4.19 1.48 -21.55
C LYS A 22 3.48 0.27 -20.94
N ILE A 23 3.83 -0.08 -19.70
CA ILE A 23 3.30 -1.23 -18.98
C ILE A 23 2.48 -0.73 -17.78
N VAL A 24 1.20 -1.09 -17.77
CA VAL A 24 0.25 -0.76 -16.70
C VAL A 24 -0.71 -1.92 -16.47
N ILE A 25 -1.31 -1.94 -15.28
CA ILE A 25 -2.39 -2.86 -14.91
C ILE A 25 -3.65 -2.03 -14.71
N HIS A 26 -4.74 -2.42 -15.38
CA HIS A 26 -6.04 -1.80 -15.18
C HIS A 26 -6.68 -2.30 -13.86
N LEU A 27 -7.15 -1.37 -13.02
CA LEU A 27 -7.60 -1.59 -11.64
C LEU A 27 -8.75 -2.59 -11.48
N TYR A 28 -9.56 -2.75 -12.53
CA TYR A 28 -10.75 -3.62 -12.52
C TYR A 28 -10.55 -4.96 -13.25
N THR A 29 -9.29 -5.35 -13.50
CA THR A 29 -8.97 -6.65 -14.10
C THR A 29 -8.80 -7.75 -13.06
N ALA A 30 -8.88 -9.02 -13.48
CA ALA A 30 -8.60 -10.16 -12.59
C ALA A 30 -7.20 -10.10 -11.97
N LYS A 31 -6.19 -9.61 -12.73
CA LYS A 31 -4.83 -9.40 -12.21
C LYS A 31 -4.80 -8.39 -11.07
N ALA A 32 -5.49 -7.25 -11.21
CA ALA A 32 -5.60 -6.24 -10.17
C ALA A 32 -6.33 -6.76 -8.92
N LYS A 33 -7.37 -7.59 -9.11
CA LYS A 33 -8.08 -8.27 -8.01
C LYS A 33 -7.16 -9.24 -7.26
N LYS A 34 -6.37 -10.06 -7.97
CA LYS A 34 -5.39 -10.98 -7.36
C LYS A 34 -4.32 -10.25 -6.54
N LEU A 35 -3.91 -9.06 -6.97
CA LEU A 35 -2.94 -8.22 -6.27
C LEU A 35 -3.56 -7.34 -5.17
N ASP A 36 -4.88 -7.38 -5.03
CA ASP A 36 -5.67 -6.59 -4.09
C ASP A 36 -5.43 -5.07 -4.19
N LEU A 37 -5.25 -4.57 -5.41
CA LEU A 37 -4.81 -3.19 -5.64
C LEU A 37 -5.82 -2.16 -5.11
N LEU A 38 -7.13 -2.38 -5.31
CA LEU A 38 -8.15 -1.43 -4.88
C LEU A 38 -8.15 -1.25 -3.36
N ASN A 39 -8.06 -2.33 -2.59
CA ASN A 39 -8.05 -2.25 -1.13
C ASN A 39 -6.78 -1.58 -0.61
N LYS A 40 -5.63 -1.89 -1.21
CA LYS A 40 -4.36 -1.22 -0.84
C LYS A 40 -4.39 0.28 -1.15
N ILE A 41 -4.94 0.68 -2.29
CA ILE A 41 -5.01 2.10 -2.66
C ILE A 41 -6.00 2.86 -1.74
N ARG A 42 -7.07 2.22 -1.26
CA ARG A 42 -8.00 2.84 -0.30
C ARG A 42 -7.36 3.23 1.03
N LEU A 43 -6.17 2.70 1.36
CA LEU A 43 -5.39 3.10 2.53
C LEU A 43 -4.58 4.38 2.30
N LEU A 44 -4.50 4.84 1.05
CA LEU A 44 -3.94 6.15 0.71
C LEU A 44 -5.03 7.22 0.88
N PRO A 45 -4.64 8.47 1.16
CA PRO A 45 -5.56 9.60 1.24
C PRO A 45 -6.00 10.07 -0.16
N ILE A 46 -6.49 9.15 -0.98
CA ILE A 46 -6.99 9.42 -2.33
C ILE A 46 -8.36 8.78 -2.53
N SER A 47 -9.26 9.47 -3.22
CA SER A 47 -10.56 8.94 -3.61
C SER A 47 -10.44 8.13 -4.91
N LEU A 48 -11.03 6.94 -4.90
CA LEU A 48 -11.18 6.11 -6.09
C LEU A 48 -12.66 5.92 -6.37
N ASP A 49 -13.14 6.49 -7.47
CA ASP A 49 -14.46 6.19 -8.01
C ASP A 49 -14.29 5.34 -9.29
N LYS A 50 -15.16 4.35 -9.47
CA LYS A 50 -15.21 3.58 -10.71
C LYS A 50 -15.71 4.40 -11.88
N TYR A 51 -16.51 5.43 -11.62
CA TYR A 51 -17.15 6.26 -12.65
C TYR A 51 -16.46 7.61 -12.83
N ASP A 52 -15.33 7.86 -12.17
CA ASP A 52 -14.54 9.05 -12.44
C ASP A 52 -13.91 9.02 -13.85
N ASN A 53 -13.60 10.22 -14.35
CA ASN A 53 -12.95 10.46 -15.64
C ASN A 53 -11.42 10.35 -15.53
N LEU A 54 -10.91 9.63 -14.52
CA LEU A 54 -9.49 9.58 -14.23
C LEU A 54 -8.88 8.24 -14.65
N PRO A 55 -7.55 8.15 -14.75
CA PRO A 55 -6.90 6.95 -15.26
C PRO A 55 -7.21 5.73 -14.39
N LYS A 56 -7.72 4.65 -15.00
CA LYS A 56 -8.05 3.40 -14.31
C LYS A 56 -6.89 2.40 -14.31
N THR A 57 -5.69 2.88 -14.59
CA THR A 57 -4.47 2.10 -14.80
C THR A 57 -3.38 2.48 -13.81
N VAL A 58 -2.61 1.51 -13.35
CA VAL A 58 -1.48 1.71 -12.42
C VAL A 58 -0.23 1.03 -12.98
N CYS A 59 0.92 1.70 -12.91
CA CYS A 59 2.18 1.13 -13.37
C CYS A 59 2.87 0.28 -12.29
N GLU A 60 3.75 -0.62 -12.72
CA GLU A 60 4.44 -1.58 -11.84
C GLU A 60 5.22 -0.90 -10.72
N SER A 61 5.99 0.15 -11.03
CA SER A 61 6.74 0.92 -10.03
C SER A 61 5.86 1.52 -8.91
N CYS A 62 4.60 1.87 -9.22
CA CYS A 62 3.68 2.36 -8.20
C CYS A 62 3.09 1.20 -7.38
N ILE A 63 2.88 0.04 -7.99
CA ILE A 63 2.39 -1.17 -7.29
C ILE A 63 3.44 -1.67 -6.29
N GLU A 64 4.72 -1.66 -6.66
CA GLU A 64 5.82 -2.03 -5.75
C GLU A 64 5.85 -1.12 -4.52
N LYS A 65 5.80 0.19 -4.73
CA LYS A 65 5.75 1.17 -3.63
C LYS A 65 4.51 1.01 -2.77
N LEU A 66 3.35 0.79 -3.40
CA LEU A 66 2.09 0.54 -2.71
C LEU A 66 2.18 -0.72 -1.84
N ASN A 67 2.79 -1.80 -2.33
CA ASN A 67 3.00 -3.02 -1.57
C ASN A 67 3.95 -2.79 -0.39
N ALA A 68 5.05 -2.08 -0.59
CA ALA A 68 5.99 -1.75 0.49
C ALA A 68 5.31 -0.95 1.60
N GLN A 69 4.51 0.06 1.23
CA GLN A 69 3.73 0.84 2.18
C GLN A 69 2.69 -0.02 2.92
N TYR A 70 1.96 -0.88 2.19
CA TYR A 70 1.00 -1.79 2.80
C TYR A 70 1.65 -2.71 3.83
N GLN A 71 2.82 -3.27 3.51
CA GLN A 71 3.57 -4.12 4.44
C GLN A 71 4.00 -3.35 5.70
N LEU A 72 4.46 -2.10 5.54
CA LEU A 72 4.80 -1.25 6.67
C LEU A 72 3.56 -0.98 7.55
N PHE A 73 2.44 -0.61 6.94
CA PHE A 73 1.19 -0.36 7.67
C PHE A 73 0.72 -1.59 8.45
N MET A 74 0.79 -2.78 7.86
CA MET A 74 0.44 -4.04 8.53
C MET A 74 1.36 -4.33 9.72
N ARG A 75 2.66 -4.02 9.62
CA ARG A 75 3.61 -4.16 10.74
C ARG A 75 3.33 -3.19 11.87
N ILE A 76 3.05 -1.93 11.55
CA ILE A 76 2.67 -0.91 12.55
C ILE A 76 1.42 -1.37 13.29
N ARG A 77 0.36 -1.74 12.56
CA ARG A 77 -0.89 -2.21 13.18
C ARG A 77 -0.69 -3.47 14.04
N LYS A 78 0.18 -4.40 13.62
CA LYS A 78 0.55 -5.56 14.44
C LYS A 78 1.25 -5.13 15.73
N SER A 79 2.21 -4.21 15.64
CA SER A 79 2.94 -3.67 16.78
C SER A 79 2.01 -2.94 17.75
N GLU A 80 1.12 -2.09 17.24
CA GLU A 80 0.10 -1.40 18.04
C GLU A 80 -0.82 -2.40 18.76
N ASN A 81 -1.28 -3.45 18.07
CA ASN A 81 -2.11 -4.48 18.71
C ASN A 81 -1.37 -5.18 19.85
N ILE A 82 -0.08 -5.48 19.67
CA ILE A 82 0.75 -6.09 20.71
C ILE A 82 0.91 -5.12 21.89
N TYR A 83 1.20 -3.85 21.62
CA TYR A 83 1.33 -2.81 22.65
C TYR A 83 0.00 -2.60 23.43
N MET A 84 -1.13 -2.56 22.72
CA MET A 84 -2.45 -2.43 23.34
C MET A 84 -2.83 -3.66 24.17
N ALA A 85 -2.50 -4.87 23.69
CA ALA A 85 -2.67 -6.10 24.47
C ALA A 85 -1.80 -6.05 25.73
N HIS A 86 -0.52 -5.73 25.59
CA HIS A 86 0.42 -5.54 26.70
C HIS A 86 -0.13 -4.57 27.74
N ARG A 87 -0.59 -3.37 27.33
CA ARG A 87 -1.17 -2.36 28.23
C ARG A 87 -2.37 -2.89 29.03
N ARG A 88 -3.14 -3.85 28.52
CA ARG A 88 -4.26 -4.47 29.24
C ARG A 88 -3.82 -5.49 30.30
N TYR A 89 -2.68 -6.16 30.08
CA TYR A 89 -2.13 -7.13 31.02
C TYR A 89 -1.40 -6.46 32.20
N HIS A 90 -0.98 -5.21 32.05
CA HIS A 90 -0.42 -4.40 33.15
C HIS A 90 -1.52 -3.89 34.07
N THR A 91 -1.72 -4.60 35.18
CA THR A 91 -2.40 -4.05 36.36
C THR A 91 -1.31 -3.62 37.36
N ASN A 92 -1.37 -2.36 37.81
CA ASN A 92 -0.49 -1.81 38.85
C ASN A 92 1.03 -1.82 38.57
N GLY A 93 1.46 -1.81 37.30
CA GLY A 93 2.88 -1.67 36.93
C GLY A 93 3.69 -2.98 36.89
N ASN A 94 3.05 -4.14 37.08
CA ASN A 94 3.70 -5.44 36.96
C ASN A 94 3.42 -6.09 35.59
N CYS A 95 4.47 -6.52 34.90
CA CYS A 95 4.39 -7.28 33.65
C CYS A 95 4.20 -8.78 33.96
N PRO A 96 3.06 -9.41 33.66
CA PRO A 96 2.88 -10.85 33.90
C PRO A 96 3.70 -11.69 32.90
N TYR A 97 4.06 -12.92 33.30
CA TYR A 97 4.87 -13.82 32.47
C TYR A 97 4.21 -14.18 31.12
N GLU A 98 2.87 -14.16 31.09
CA GLU A 98 2.04 -14.41 29.92
C GLU A 98 2.01 -13.23 28.93
N CYS A 99 2.67 -12.12 29.25
CA CYS A 99 2.72 -10.97 28.39
C CYS A 99 3.53 -11.27 27.11
N PRO A 100 2.99 -10.98 25.90
CA PRO A 100 3.70 -11.23 24.63
C PRO A 100 4.97 -10.37 24.42
N LEU A 101 5.24 -9.43 25.32
CA LEU A 101 6.46 -8.61 25.37
C LEU A 101 7.28 -8.85 26.66
N ASN A 102 6.99 -9.91 27.42
CA ASN A 102 7.75 -10.22 28.63
C ASN A 102 9.23 -10.49 28.30
N GLY A 103 10.14 -9.72 28.88
CA GLY A 103 11.58 -9.81 28.60
C GLY A 103 12.03 -9.20 27.27
N ALA A 104 11.16 -8.47 26.55
CA ALA A 104 11.60 -7.61 25.48
C ALA A 104 12.22 -6.35 26.12
N ASP A 105 13.54 -6.21 26.07
CA ASP A 105 14.24 -5.00 26.46
C ASP A 105 13.69 -3.79 25.67
N LEU A 106 12.73 -3.10 26.27
CA LEU A 106 12.37 -1.74 25.89
C LEU A 106 13.45 -0.85 26.49
N GLY A 107 14.62 -0.85 25.86
CA GLY A 107 15.76 -0.02 26.23
C GLY A 107 15.33 1.44 26.36
N GLU A 108 15.86 2.06 27.42
CA GLU A 108 15.77 3.49 27.75
C GLU A 108 16.19 4.41 26.60
#